data_AF-A0A256WF72-F1
#
_entry.id   AF-A0A256WF72-F1
#
_cell.length_a   1.000
_cell.length_b   1.000
_cell.length_c   1.000
_cell.angle_alpha   90.00
_cell.angle_beta   90.00
_cell.angle_gamma   90.00
#
_symmetry.space_group_name_H-M   'P 1'
#
loop_
_entity.id
_entity.type
_entity.pdbx_description
1 polymer ?
#
loop_
_entity_poly.entity_id
_entity_poly.type
_entity_poly.pdbx_seq_one_letter_code
_entity_poly.pdbx_strand_id
1 'polypeptide(L)'
;MSLDLHLFSSEYIDYSAKETKWFIRDFRRKYKTEPVRNKYAFKGYDVTYYFLSALYRYGNDFDRCLKYHDVNTIETHMSFEENEYENYENYYMQGLRYYKFKLQTIKKE
;
A
#
# COMPACT_ATOMS: atom_id res chain seq x y z
N MET A 1 11.64 -10.41 -29.32
CA MET A 1 10.52 -9.53 -28.97
C MET A 1 10.79 -8.94 -27.59
N SER A 2 10.85 -7.62 -27.48
CA SER A 2 10.98 -6.90 -26.21
C SER A 2 9.58 -6.45 -25.78
N LEU A 3 9.03 -6.99 -24.70
CA LEU A 3 7.75 -6.54 -24.15
C LEU A 3 7.99 -5.29 -23.29
N ASP A 4 7.47 -4.15 -23.72
CA ASP A 4 7.55 -2.87 -22.99
C ASP A 4 6.16 -2.46 -22.48
N LEU A 5 5.65 -3.23 -21.52
CA LEU A 5 4.31 -3.06 -20.98
C LEU A 5 4.33 -2.06 -19.80
N HIS A 6 3.45 -1.07 -19.88
CA HIS A 6 3.18 -0.09 -18.84
C HIS A 6 1.73 -0.23 -18.36
N LEU A 7 1.53 -0.27 -17.04
CA LEU A 7 0.25 -0.49 -16.39
C LEU A 7 0.05 0.57 -15.30
N PHE A 8 -1.20 0.88 -14.99
CA PHE A 8 -1.56 1.62 -13.79
C PHE A 8 -2.18 0.66 -12.77
N SER A 9 -1.78 0.79 -11.52
CA SER A 9 -2.36 0.01 -10.43
C SER A 9 -2.33 0.80 -9.13
N SER A 10 -3.34 0.61 -8.29
CA SER A 10 -3.33 1.06 -6.90
C SER A 10 -2.58 0.09 -5.98
N GLU A 11 -2.20 -1.09 -6.47
CA GLU A 11 -1.67 -2.20 -5.68
C GLU A 11 -0.39 -2.79 -6.28
N TYR A 12 0.68 -2.82 -5.49
CA TYR A 12 1.91 -3.50 -5.85
C TYR A 12 2.67 -3.89 -4.59
N ILE A 13 3.17 -5.12 -4.55
CA ILE A 13 3.97 -5.62 -3.43
C ILE A 13 5.39 -5.82 -3.93
N ASP A 14 6.33 -5.05 -3.36
CA ASP A 14 7.75 -5.33 -3.51
C ASP A 14 8.19 -6.41 -2.51
N TYR A 15 8.28 -7.66 -2.98
CA TYR A 15 8.76 -8.79 -2.18
C TYR A 15 10.26 -8.71 -1.85
N SER A 16 11.00 -7.78 -2.47
CA SER A 16 12.41 -7.54 -2.15
C SER A 16 12.58 -6.58 -0.96
N ALA A 17 11.57 -5.74 -0.67
CA ALA A 17 11.57 -4.80 0.43
C ALA A 17 11.65 -5.50 1.80
N LYS A 18 12.29 -4.82 2.76
CA LYS A 18 12.58 -5.37 4.09
C LYS A 18 11.30 -5.54 4.91
N GLU A 19 10.40 -4.56 4.81
CA GLU A 19 9.12 -4.46 5.49
C GLU A 19 8.20 -5.60 5.04
N THR A 20 8.12 -5.84 3.73
CA THR A 20 7.38 -6.98 3.15
C THR A 20 7.89 -8.31 3.67
N LYS A 21 9.22 -8.51 3.69
CA LYS A 21 9.83 -9.75 4.21
C LYS A 21 9.54 -9.96 5.69
N TRP A 22 9.55 -8.89 6.48
CA TRP A 22 9.21 -8.93 7.90
C TRP A 22 7.75 -9.28 8.13
N PHE A 23 6.83 -8.64 7.41
CA PHE A 23 5.41 -8.98 7.45
C PHE A 23 5.16 -10.45 7.11
N ILE A 24 5.70 -10.93 5.99
CA ILE A 24 5.52 -12.32 5.55
C ILE A 24 6.05 -13.31 6.60
N ARG A 25 7.25 -13.05 7.14
CA ARG A 25 7.85 -13.90 8.20
C ARG A 25 6.94 -13.97 9.42
N ASP A 26 6.44 -12.83 9.89
CA ASP A 26 5.63 -12.74 11.09
C ASP A 26 4.24 -13.32 10.88
N PHE A 27 3.65 -13.12 9.69
CA PHE A 27 2.40 -13.74 9.26
C PHE A 27 2.51 -15.27 9.25
N ARG A 28 3.55 -15.83 8.61
CA ARG A 28 3.81 -17.29 8.59
C ARG A 28 3.99 -17.84 10.00
N ARG A 29 4.74 -17.14 10.85
CA ARG A 29 4.97 -17.56 12.24
C ARG A 29 3.65 -17.68 13.01
N LYS A 30 2.74 -16.71 12.84
CA LYS A 30 1.47 -16.60 13.56
C LYS A 30 0.37 -17.49 12.99
N TYR A 31 0.17 -17.48 11.68
CA TYR A 31 -0.98 -18.11 11.01
C TYR A 31 -0.64 -19.42 10.30
N LYS A 32 0.63 -19.83 10.29
CA LYS A 32 1.11 -21.09 9.70
C LYS A 32 0.75 -21.25 8.22
N THR A 33 0.66 -20.14 7.49
CA THR A 33 0.34 -20.11 6.06
C THR A 33 0.94 -18.87 5.39
N GLU A 34 0.84 -18.80 4.07
CA GLU A 34 1.28 -17.65 3.27
C GLU A 34 0.22 -16.54 3.23
N PRO A 35 0.62 -15.27 3.31
CA PRO A 35 -0.29 -14.18 2.96
C PRO A 35 -0.49 -14.20 1.45
N VAL A 36 -1.64 -14.70 1.01
CA VAL A 36 -1.98 -14.74 -0.42
C VAL A 36 -2.39 -13.34 -0.86
N ARG A 37 -1.78 -12.82 -1.93
CA ARG A 37 -2.05 -11.46 -2.43
C ARG A 37 -3.52 -11.22 -2.78
N ASN A 38 -4.19 -12.18 -3.41
CA ASN A 38 -5.63 -12.07 -3.73
C ASN A 38 -6.56 -12.28 -2.53
N LYS A 39 -6.00 -12.27 -1.31
CA LYS A 39 -6.73 -12.26 -0.04
C LYS A 39 -6.38 -10.99 0.73
N TYR A 40 -7.09 -10.76 1.83
CA TYR A 40 -7.05 -9.50 2.57
C TYR A 40 -5.89 -9.34 3.57
N ALA A 41 -4.83 -10.16 3.50
CA ALA A 41 -3.76 -10.13 4.50
C ALA A 41 -2.94 -8.82 4.45
N PHE A 42 -2.44 -8.45 3.27
CA PHE A 42 -1.67 -7.22 3.07
C PHE A 42 -2.55 -5.99 3.22
N LYS A 43 -3.66 -5.94 2.48
CA LYS A 43 -4.65 -4.87 2.58
C LYS A 43 -5.15 -4.62 4.02
N GLY A 44 -5.44 -5.68 4.77
CA GLY A 44 -5.87 -5.57 6.16
C GLY A 44 -4.77 -4.99 7.06
N TYR A 45 -3.51 -5.37 6.83
CA TYR A 45 -2.36 -4.78 7.52
C TYR A 45 -2.20 -3.30 7.19
N ASP A 46 -2.21 -2.94 5.89
CA ASP A 46 -2.03 -1.57 5.43
C ASP A 46 -3.11 -0.64 6.00
N VAL A 47 -4.39 -1.01 5.88
CA VAL A 47 -5.53 -0.25 6.42
C VAL A 47 -5.39 -0.05 7.92
N THR A 48 -5.12 -1.13 8.65
CA THR A 48 -5.03 -1.08 10.12
C THR A 48 -3.85 -0.22 10.55
N TYR A 49 -2.67 -0.42 9.94
CA TYR A 49 -1.47 0.33 10.28
C TYR A 49 -1.61 1.82 9.97
N TYR A 50 -2.17 2.16 8.82
CA TYR A 50 -2.41 3.54 8.42
C TYR A 50 -3.33 4.27 9.41
N PHE A 51 -4.53 3.75 9.65
CA PHE A 51 -5.50 4.45 10.51
C PHE A 51 -5.10 4.45 11.98
N LEU A 52 -4.47 3.39 12.50
CA LEU A 52 -3.97 3.40 13.88
C LEU A 52 -2.78 4.34 14.06
N SER A 53 -1.89 4.46 13.07
CA SER A 53 -0.79 5.43 13.15
C SER A 53 -1.29 6.88 13.03
N ALA A 54 -2.34 7.12 12.23
CA ALA A 54 -3.03 8.40 12.18
C ALA A 54 -3.66 8.74 13.54
N LEU A 55 -4.43 7.81 14.11
CA LEU A 55 -5.05 7.97 15.43
C LEU A 55 -4.00 8.22 16.53
N TYR A 56 -2.89 7.48 16.51
CA TYR A 56 -1.79 7.67 17.45
C TYR A 56 -1.16 9.05 17.34
N ARG A 57 -1.03 9.58 16.12
CA ARG A 57 -0.37 10.86 15.84
C ARG A 57 -1.25 12.08 16.07
N TYR A 58 -2.52 12.01 15.70
CA TYR A 58 -3.45 13.15 15.65
C TYR A 58 -4.57 13.07 16.70
N GLY A 59 -4.71 11.94 17.39
CA GLY A 59 -5.78 11.74 18.37
C GLY A 59 -7.15 11.64 17.70
N ASN A 60 -8.19 12.09 18.39
CA ASN A 60 -9.57 11.90 17.98
C ASN A 60 -9.93 12.59 16.65
N ASP A 61 -9.19 13.63 16.24
CA ASP A 61 -9.42 14.39 15.00
C ASP A 61 -8.54 13.87 13.82
N PHE A 62 -8.08 12.62 13.88
CA PHE A 62 -7.19 12.06 12.86
C PHE A 62 -7.80 12.02 11.45
N ASP A 63 -9.12 11.91 11.35
CA ASP A 63 -9.90 11.89 10.12
C ASP A 63 -9.68 13.17 9.30
N ARG A 64 -9.59 14.32 9.95
CA ARG A 64 -9.30 15.62 9.30
C ARG A 64 -7.86 15.77 8.84
N CYS A 65 -6.99 14.89 9.33
CA CYS A 65 -5.55 14.93 9.11
C CYS A 65 -5.08 13.88 8.09
N LEU A 66 -5.98 13.07 7.52
CA LEU A 66 -5.62 11.96 6.62
C LEU A 66 -4.83 12.44 5.39
N LYS A 67 -5.15 13.60 4.82
CA LYS A 67 -4.41 14.19 3.69
C LYS A 67 -2.94 14.53 4.00
N TYR A 68 -2.58 14.63 5.28
CA TYR A 68 -1.22 14.93 5.73
C TYR A 68 -0.54 13.70 6.35
N HIS A 69 -1.22 12.56 6.37
CA HIS A 69 -0.69 11.34 6.96
C HIS A 69 0.01 10.50 5.90
N ASP A 70 1.34 10.50 5.94
CA ASP A 70 2.16 9.67 5.07
C ASP A 70 2.87 8.61 5.90
N VAL A 71 2.59 7.34 5.60
CA VAL A 71 3.24 6.19 6.19
C VAL A 71 3.50 5.13 5.13
N ASN A 72 4.66 4.48 5.23
CA ASN A 72 5.01 3.38 4.35
C ASN A 72 4.18 2.14 4.72
N THR A 73 3.34 1.73 3.78
CA THR A 73 2.55 0.50 3.76
C THR A 73 3.18 -0.51 2.80
N ILE A 74 2.61 -1.71 2.67
CA ILE A 74 3.22 -2.82 1.92
C ILE A 74 2.66 -2.96 0.50
N GLU A 75 1.35 -2.92 0.32
CA GLU A 75 0.66 -3.17 -0.95
C GLU A 75 0.15 -1.89 -1.61
N THR A 76 -0.37 -0.95 -0.82
CA THR A 76 -0.96 0.28 -1.36
C THR A 76 -0.66 1.47 -0.47
N HIS A 77 -0.15 2.56 -1.05
CA HIS A 77 -0.05 3.82 -0.34
C HIS A 77 -1.45 4.44 -0.19
N MET A 78 -1.61 5.24 0.86
CA MET A 78 -2.85 5.94 1.12
C MET A 78 -2.61 7.43 0.93
N SER A 79 -3.25 7.98 -0.10
CA SER A 79 -3.24 9.39 -0.46
C SER A 79 -4.69 9.86 -0.46
N PHE A 80 -5.21 10.13 0.75
CA PHE A 80 -6.58 10.56 0.91
C PHE A 80 -6.74 12.04 0.56
N GLU A 81 -7.74 12.32 -0.26
CA GLU A 81 -8.20 13.68 -0.51
C GLU A 81 -9.69 13.79 -0.18
N GLU A 82 -10.10 14.99 0.21
CA GLU A 82 -11.49 15.31 0.47
C GLU A 82 -12.18 15.66 -0.84
N ASN A 83 -13.33 15.01 -1.12
CA ASN A 83 -14.14 15.30 -2.29
C ASN A 83 -15.11 16.46 -2.02
N GLU A 84 -15.86 16.89 -3.04
CA GLU A 84 -16.82 18.01 -2.96
C GLU A 84 -17.97 17.79 -1.95
N TYR A 85 -18.10 16.58 -1.39
CA TYR A 85 -19.15 16.18 -0.45
C TYR A 85 -18.60 15.88 0.96
N GLU A 86 -17.42 16.42 1.31
CA GLU A 86 -16.76 16.22 2.61
C GLU A 86 -16.45 14.74 2.94
N ASN A 87 -16.31 13.89 1.90
CA ASN A 87 -15.88 12.50 2.08
C ASN A 87 -14.43 12.32 1.67
N TYR A 88 -13.76 11.33 2.25
CA TYR A 88 -12.38 11.00 1.92
C TYR A 88 -12.29 9.83 0.95
N GLU A 89 -11.56 10.02 -0.14
CA GLU A 89 -11.25 8.98 -1.12
C GLU A 89 -9.74 8.82 -1.25
N ASN A 90 -9.27 7.58 -1.33
CA ASN A 90 -7.86 7.30 -1.61
C ASN A 90 -7.62 7.36 -3.12
N TYR A 91 -6.91 8.39 -3.59
CA TYR A 91 -6.60 8.60 -5.01
C TYR A 91 -5.26 7.99 -5.44
N TYR A 92 -4.60 7.23 -4.55
CA TYR A 92 -3.28 6.68 -4.88
C TYR A 92 -3.32 5.71 -6.06
N MET A 93 -2.54 6.05 -7.08
CA MET A 93 -2.28 5.22 -8.25
C MET A 93 -0.81 5.34 -8.63
N GLN A 94 -0.22 4.24 -9.09
CA GLN A 94 1.17 4.20 -9.53
C GLN A 94 1.32 3.53 -10.90
N GLY A 95 2.33 3.99 -11.63
CA GLY A 95 2.78 3.35 -12.87
C GLY A 95 3.64 2.13 -12.55
N LEU A 96 3.33 1.02 -13.20
CA LEU A 96 4.12 -0.21 -13.15
C LEU A 96 4.65 -0.52 -14.54
N ARG A 97 5.89 -1.01 -14.60
CA ARG A 97 6.53 -1.47 -15.83
C ARG A 97 6.88 -2.95 -15.71
N TYR A 98 6.62 -3.69 -16.78
CA TYR A 98 7.11 -5.06 -16.90
C TYR A 98 8.46 -5.06 -17.62
N TYR A 99 9.53 -5.48 -16.93
CA TYR A 99 10.89 -5.51 -17.47
C TYR A 99 11.62 -6.79 -17.03
N LYS A 100 12.19 -7.52 -17.99
CA LYS A 100 12.90 -8.81 -17.74
C LYS A 100 12.11 -9.77 -16.85
N PHE A 101 10.82 -9.95 -17.17
CA PHE A 101 9.88 -10.80 -16.43
C PHE A 101 9.62 -10.38 -14.97
N LYS A 102 9.91 -9.13 -14.62
CA LYS A 102 9.63 -8.54 -13.31
C LYS A 102 8.76 -7.31 -13.46
N LEU A 103 7.75 -7.21 -12.59
CA LEU A 103 6.95 -6.01 -12.44
C LEU A 103 7.64 -5.09 -11.44
N GLN A 104 7.82 -3.82 -11.79
CA GLN A 104 8.48 -2.82 -10.96
C GLN A 104 7.75 -1.48 -11.05
N THR A 105 7.85 -0.68 -10.00
CA THR A 105 7.29 0.68 -9.98
C THR A 105 8.09 1.60 -10.89
N ILE A 106 7.40 2.54 -11.54
CA ILE A 106 7.99 3.62 -12.29
C ILE A 106 8.18 4.78 -11.31
N LYS A 107 9.43 5.21 -11.10
CA LYS A 107 9.71 6.40 -10.30
C LYS A 107 9.28 7.63 -11.10
N LYS A 108 8.50 8.52 -10.49
CA LYS A 108 8.32 9.89 -11.03
C LYS A 108 9.67 10.60 -10.88
N GLU A 109 10.18 11.14 -11.99
CA GLU A 109 11.36 12.02 -12.04
C GLU A 109 11.04 13.40 -11.49
#